data_AF-A0AAD7DGY3-F1
#
_entry.id   AF-A0AAD7DGY3-F1
#
_cell.length_a   1.000
_cell.length_b   1.000
_cell.length_c   1.000
_cell.angle_alpha   90.00
_cell.angle_beta   90.00
_cell.angle_gamma   90.00
#
_symmetry.space_group_name_H-M   'P 1'
#
loop_
_entity.id
_entity.type
_entity.pdbx_description
1 polymer ?
#
loop_
_entity_poly.entity_id
_entity_poly.type
_entity_poly.pdbx_seq_one_letter_code
_entity_poly.pdbx_strand_id
1 'polypeptide(L)'
;MLQELSHMDRITQLQDEIQQLLTILSRTIAYLTSRANFVQVSADVPITKQRNPDKFDSPEVFEGTAIHGSPSPYIPDCAFSANKKELVTDLIVKAKQVEYLIKSLPEPEPEEDQAKRLQALDDEMTIANDEYLQAVQRSKDLHAQITDVLRLMLEETDTGLAEPI
;
A
#
# COMPACT_ATOMS: atom_id res chain seq x y z
N MET A 1 12.95 -12.13 -9.72
CA MET A 1 12.67 -12.45 -8.29
C MET A 1 11.96 -11.33 -7.52
N LEU A 2 12.37 -10.06 -7.59
CA LEU A 2 11.68 -8.96 -6.86
C LEU A 2 10.21 -8.77 -7.25
N GLN A 3 9.86 -9.07 -8.50
CA GLN A 3 8.52 -8.89 -9.03
C GLN A 3 7.53 -9.91 -8.43
N GLU A 4 7.93 -11.17 -8.25
CA GLU A 4 7.05 -12.22 -7.67
C GLU A 4 6.81 -12.06 -6.17
N LEU A 5 7.83 -11.70 -5.38
CA LEU A 5 7.62 -11.34 -3.97
C LEU A 5 6.74 -10.09 -3.84
N SER A 6 6.88 -9.11 -4.75
CA SER A 6 5.97 -7.96 -4.82
C SER A 6 4.55 -8.35 -5.24
N HIS A 7 4.35 -9.44 -5.98
CA HIS A 7 3.02 -9.90 -6.39
C HIS A 7 2.23 -10.53 -5.24
N MET A 8 2.88 -11.32 -4.39
CA MET A 8 2.26 -11.87 -3.18
C MET A 8 1.83 -10.75 -2.21
N ASP A 9 2.61 -9.68 -2.14
CA ASP A 9 2.27 -8.46 -1.41
C ASP A 9 1.06 -7.74 -2.05
N ARG A 10 0.97 -7.64 -3.38
CA ARG A 10 -0.17 -7.01 -4.08
C ARG A 10 -1.49 -7.74 -3.92
N ILE A 11 -1.48 -9.08 -3.94
CA ILE A 11 -2.71 -9.87 -3.72
C ILE A 11 -3.21 -9.66 -2.29
N THR A 12 -2.30 -9.70 -1.31
CA THR A 12 -2.61 -9.42 0.10
C THR A 12 -3.13 -7.98 0.27
N GLN A 13 -2.47 -7.02 -0.37
CA GLN A 13 -2.87 -5.62 -0.39
C GLN A 13 -4.27 -5.43 -1.00
N LEU A 14 -4.59 -6.11 -2.11
CA LEU A 14 -5.92 -6.07 -2.72
C LEU A 14 -6.98 -6.63 -1.76
N GLN A 15 -6.69 -7.74 -1.09
CA GLN A 15 -7.59 -8.32 -0.09
C GLN A 15 -7.87 -7.32 1.05
N ASP A 16 -6.83 -6.69 1.59
CA ASP A 16 -6.96 -5.70 2.66
C ASP A 16 -7.76 -4.47 2.22
N GLU A 17 -7.52 -3.96 1.01
CA GLU A 17 -8.26 -2.82 0.46
C GLU A 17 -9.74 -3.13 0.21
N ILE A 18 -10.08 -4.35 -0.24
CA ILE A 18 -11.47 -4.81 -0.37
C ILE A 18 -12.12 -4.89 1.02
N GLN A 19 -11.42 -5.41 2.02
CA GLN A 19 -11.92 -5.50 3.39
C GLN A 19 -12.16 -4.11 4.00
N GLN A 20 -11.27 -3.17 3.73
CA GLN A 20 -11.43 -1.76 4.13
C GLN A 20 -12.63 -1.13 3.43
N LEU A 21 -12.80 -1.35 2.12
CA LEU A 21 -13.95 -0.86 1.36
C LEU A 21 -15.28 -1.34 1.96
N LEU A 22 -15.39 -2.64 2.28
CA LEU A 22 -16.57 -3.21 2.92
C LEU A 22 -16.81 -2.64 4.32
N THR A 23 -15.74 -2.37 5.07
CA THR A 23 -15.82 -1.75 6.39
C THR A 23 -16.34 -0.31 6.30
N ILE A 24 -15.85 0.47 5.33
CA ILE A 24 -16.30 1.84 5.06
C ILE A 24 -17.78 1.83 4.67
N LEU A 25 -18.20 0.91 3.80
CA LEU A 25 -19.61 0.76 3.40
C LEU A 25 -20.52 0.47 4.59
N SER A 26 -20.14 -0.49 5.45
CA SER A 26 -20.91 -0.83 6.64
C SER A 26 -21.03 0.34 7.62
N ARG A 27 -19.92 1.04 7.89
CA ARG A 27 -19.91 2.22 8.77
C ARG A 27 -20.70 3.39 8.18
N THR A 28 -20.64 3.59 6.87
CA THR A 28 -21.41 4.61 6.15
C THR A 28 -22.90 4.36 6.27
N ILE A 29 -23.36 3.12 6.05
CA ILE A 29 -24.77 2.75 6.21
C ILE A 29 -25.20 2.96 7.66
N ALA A 30 -24.41 2.50 8.64
CA ALA A 30 -24.70 2.70 10.06
C ALA A 30 -24.78 4.19 10.45
N TYR A 31 -23.88 5.02 9.92
CA TYR A 31 -23.88 6.47 10.13
C TYR A 31 -25.14 7.12 9.54
N LEU A 32 -25.49 6.80 8.29
CA LEU A 32 -26.68 7.35 7.64
C LEU A 32 -27.96 6.92 8.37
N THR A 33 -28.09 5.65 8.75
CA THR A 33 -29.30 5.16 9.45
C THR A 33 -29.42 5.74 10.87
N SER A 34 -28.30 5.98 11.56
CA SER A 34 -28.29 6.53 12.92
C SER A 34 -28.47 8.05 12.98
N ARG A 35 -28.04 8.79 11.96
CA ARG A 35 -28.08 10.26 11.94
C ARG A 35 -29.14 10.86 11.03
N ALA A 36 -29.72 10.11 10.08
CA ALA A 36 -30.80 10.61 9.24
C ALA A 36 -32.09 10.87 10.05
N ASN A 37 -32.73 12.01 9.80
CA ASN A 37 -34.03 12.36 10.36
C ASN A 37 -35.17 12.03 9.38
N PHE A 38 -36.39 11.92 9.90
CA PHE A 38 -37.60 11.75 9.08
C PHE A 38 -37.97 13.06 8.40
N VAL A 39 -38.27 13.01 7.10
CA VAL A 39 -38.78 14.16 6.33
C VAL A 39 -40.29 13.96 6.13
N GLN A 40 -41.08 15.00 6.40
CA GLN A 40 -42.51 14.98 6.14
C GLN A 40 -42.76 15.09 4.64
N VAL A 41 -43.40 14.07 4.05
CA VAL A 41 -43.64 14.00 2.60
C VAL A 41 -45.04 14.51 2.22
N SER A 42 -46.01 14.42 3.15
CA SER A 42 -47.37 14.91 2.95
C SER A 42 -47.83 15.76 4.13
N ALA A 43 -48.47 16.89 3.83
CA ALA A 43 -49.03 17.81 4.82
C ALA A 43 -50.26 17.21 5.54
N ASP A 44 -50.94 16.23 4.94
CA ASP A 44 -52.19 15.65 5.46
C ASP A 44 -51.95 14.58 6.54
N VAL A 45 -50.71 14.14 6.73
CA VAL A 45 -50.35 13.10 7.70
C VAL A 45 -49.48 13.71 8.81
N PRO A 46 -49.99 13.83 10.05
CA PRO A 46 -49.22 14.40 11.15
C PRO A 46 -48.05 13.49 11.54
N ILE A 47 -46.90 14.08 11.86
CA ILE A 47 -45.68 13.36 12.27
C ILE A 47 -45.92 12.71 13.65
N THR A 48 -45.97 11.38 13.69
CA THR A 48 -46.24 10.62 14.94
C THR A 48 -44.97 10.19 15.66
N LYS A 49 -43.80 10.33 15.03
CA LYS A 49 -42.48 10.01 15.61
C LYS A 49 -41.45 11.04 15.19
N GLN A 50 -40.93 11.77 16.16
CA GLN A 50 -39.70 12.56 16.02
C GLN A 50 -38.57 11.83 16.76
N ARG A 51 -37.38 11.78 16.17
CA ARG A 51 -36.19 11.25 16.85
C ARG A 51 -35.76 12.26 17.93
N ASN A 52 -34.97 11.85 18.93
CA ASN A 52 -34.47 12.79 19.95
C ASN A 52 -33.53 13.82 19.28
N PRO A 53 -33.70 15.16 19.46
CA PRO A 53 -32.85 16.20 18.88
C PRO A 53 -31.35 16.03 19.11
N ASP A 54 -30.91 15.32 20.16
CA ASP A 54 -29.48 15.02 20.38
C ASP A 54 -28.92 13.96 19.41
N LYS A 55 -29.79 13.24 18.69
CA LYS A 55 -29.44 12.07 17.85
C LYS A 55 -29.59 12.31 16.36
N PHE A 56 -30.11 13.46 15.92
CA PHE A 56 -30.26 13.80 14.50
C PHE A 56 -29.84 15.24 14.26
N ASP A 57 -29.30 15.52 13.07
CA ASP A 57 -28.91 16.88 12.67
C ASP A 57 -30.14 17.66 12.18
N SER A 58 -30.30 18.92 12.58
CA SER A 58 -31.53 19.68 12.32
C SER A 58 -31.66 20.10 10.84
N PRO A 59 -32.88 20.29 10.30
CA PRO A 59 -33.09 20.40 8.85
C PRO A 59 -33.45 21.81 8.34
N GLU A 60 -33.07 22.90 9.02
CA GLU A 60 -33.34 24.26 8.53
C GLU A 60 -32.12 24.84 7.81
N VAL A 61 -31.93 24.50 6.52
CA VAL A 61 -31.48 25.34 5.37
C VAL A 61 -31.36 24.40 4.16
N PHE A 62 -32.48 23.98 3.56
CA PHE A 62 -32.46 23.30 2.25
C PHE A 62 -32.64 24.26 1.06
N GLU A 63 -32.92 25.55 1.31
CA GLU A 63 -33.09 26.53 0.23
C GLU A 63 -32.11 27.68 0.38
N GLY A 64 -31.17 27.76 -0.57
CA GLY A 64 -30.25 28.87 -0.67
C GLY A 64 -31.00 30.17 -0.93
N THR A 65 -30.97 31.09 0.02
CA THR A 65 -30.97 32.52 -0.24
C THR A 65 -30.06 33.19 0.79
N ALA A 66 -28.80 33.39 0.39
CA ALA A 66 -27.98 34.40 1.03
C ALA A 66 -28.58 35.77 0.71
N ILE A 67 -29.44 36.29 1.60
CA ILE A 67 -29.72 37.71 1.68
C ILE A 67 -29.66 38.13 3.16
N HIS A 68 -28.93 39.22 3.37
CA HIS A 68 -28.70 39.97 4.59
C HIS A 68 -27.57 39.52 5.53
N GLY A 69 -26.56 40.38 5.56
CA GLY A 69 -25.35 40.25 6.34
C GLY A 69 -25.60 40.28 7.84
N SER A 70 -24.99 39.31 8.50
CA SER A 70 -24.56 39.32 9.90
C SER A 70 -23.54 38.18 10.01
N PRO A 71 -22.32 38.40 10.53
CA PRO A 71 -21.37 37.32 10.71
C PRO A 71 -21.79 36.52 11.94
N SER A 72 -22.69 35.53 11.76
CA SER A 72 -22.94 34.54 12.80
C SER A 72 -21.86 33.46 12.74
N PRO A 73 -21.10 33.17 13.82
CA PRO A 73 -19.88 32.36 13.73
C PRO A 73 -20.07 30.84 13.65
N TYR A 74 -21.28 30.29 13.60
CA TYR A 74 -21.48 28.83 13.62
C TYR A 74 -22.68 28.43 12.77
N ILE A 75 -22.42 27.74 11.65
CA ILE A 75 -23.44 27.03 10.85
C ILE A 75 -23.17 25.52 11.01
N PRO A 76 -23.92 24.80 11.85
CA PRO A 76 -23.68 23.37 12.09
C PRO A 76 -24.22 22.43 11.00
N ASP A 77 -25.14 22.86 10.11
CA ASP A 77 -25.84 21.94 9.18
C ASP A 77 -25.21 21.78 7.78
N CYS A 78 -24.19 22.57 7.44
CA CYS A 78 -23.29 22.21 6.34
C CYS A 78 -22.55 20.90 6.65
N ALA A 79 -22.40 20.54 7.93
CA ALA A 79 -21.66 19.35 8.35
C ALA A 79 -22.29 18.05 7.85
N PHE A 80 -23.61 17.83 7.96
CA PHE A 80 -24.18 16.53 7.54
C PHE A 80 -24.10 16.32 6.02
N SER A 81 -24.35 17.38 5.24
CA SER A 81 -24.20 17.33 3.78
C SER A 81 -22.74 17.21 3.37
N ALA A 82 -21.83 17.90 4.05
CA ALA A 82 -20.38 17.78 3.85
C ALA A 82 -19.88 16.37 4.19
N ASN A 83 -20.31 15.80 5.32
CA ASN A 83 -19.95 14.44 5.75
C ASN A 83 -20.43 13.40 4.74
N LYS A 84 -21.65 13.56 4.19
CA LYS A 84 -22.13 12.68 3.10
C LYS A 84 -21.25 12.77 1.85
N LYS A 85 -20.87 13.98 1.45
CA LYS A 85 -19.97 14.19 0.30
C LYS A 85 -18.60 13.58 0.55
N GLU A 86 -18.04 13.77 1.74
CA GLU A 86 -16.77 13.19 2.17
C GLU A 86 -16.80 11.66 2.14
N LEU A 87 -17.85 11.04 2.71
CA LEU A 87 -18.05 9.59 2.70
C LEU A 87 -18.13 9.03 1.26
N VAL A 88 -18.82 9.73 0.36
CA VAL A 88 -18.88 9.35 -1.06
C VAL A 88 -17.53 9.52 -1.74
N THR A 89 -16.81 10.61 -1.45
CA THR A 89 -15.48 10.85 -2.00
C THR A 89 -14.50 9.77 -1.55
N ASP A 90 -14.48 9.42 -0.27
CA ASP A 90 -13.64 8.36 0.29
C ASP A 90 -13.96 7.00 -0.37
N LEU A 91 -15.24 6.68 -0.50
CA LEU A 91 -15.69 5.45 -1.18
C LEU A 91 -15.22 5.38 -2.63
N ILE A 92 -15.33 6.48 -3.39
CA ILE A 92 -14.91 6.54 -4.80
C ILE A 92 -13.39 6.42 -4.91
N VAL A 93 -12.64 7.09 -4.05
CA VAL A 93 -11.17 7.00 -4.03
C VAL A 93 -10.75 5.56 -3.74
N LYS A 94 -11.36 4.91 -2.75
CA LYS A 94 -11.08 3.51 -2.42
C LYS A 94 -11.46 2.55 -3.54
N ALA A 95 -12.61 2.75 -4.19
CA ALA A 95 -13.00 1.94 -5.35
C ALA A 95 -11.99 2.06 -6.51
N LYS A 96 -11.48 3.27 -6.77
CA LYS A 96 -10.43 3.50 -7.78
C LYS A 96 -9.10 2.88 -7.40
N GLN A 97 -8.73 2.90 -6.12
CA GLN A 97 -7.53 2.23 -5.62
C GLN A 97 -7.61 0.72 -5.87
N VAL A 98 -8.75 0.10 -5.55
CA VAL A 98 -9.02 -1.32 -5.85
C VAL A 98 -8.93 -1.59 -7.35
N GLU A 99 -9.53 -0.74 -8.20
CA GLU A 99 -9.46 -0.88 -9.66
C GLU A 99 -8.01 -0.82 -10.18
N TYR A 100 -7.20 0.10 -9.65
CA TYR A 100 -5.79 0.21 -10.00
C TYR A 100 -5.02 -1.05 -9.57
N LEU A 101 -5.27 -1.54 -8.35
CA LEU A 101 -4.62 -2.76 -7.85
C LEU A 101 -4.94 -3.96 -8.73
N ILE A 102 -6.20 -4.14 -9.14
CA ILE A 102 -6.62 -5.20 -10.07
C ILE A 102 -5.86 -5.09 -11.40
N LYS A 103 -5.73 -3.88 -11.97
CA LYS A 103 -4.97 -3.66 -13.22
C LYS A 103 -3.47 -3.91 -13.06
N SER A 104 -2.94 -3.80 -11.85
CA SER A 104 -1.53 -4.02 -11.54
C SER A 104 -1.18 -5.48 -11.22
N LEU A 105 -2.20 -6.36 -11.15
CA LEU A 105 -1.99 -7.79 -10.98
C LEU A 105 -1.37 -8.38 -12.25
N PRO A 106 -0.43 -9.33 -12.10
CA PRO A 106 0.12 -10.05 -13.22
C PRO A 106 -0.97 -10.95 -13.81
N GLU A 107 -0.93 -11.15 -15.13
CA GLU A 107 -1.83 -12.10 -15.76
C GLU A 107 -1.54 -13.52 -15.24
N PRO A 108 -2.57 -14.31 -14.92
CA PRO A 108 -2.37 -15.68 -14.46
C PRO A 108 -1.82 -16.54 -15.61
N GLU A 109 -0.59 -17.02 -15.45
CA GLU A 109 0.02 -18.01 -16.33
C GLU A 109 -0.50 -19.41 -15.98
N PRO A 110 -0.66 -20.34 -16.95
CA PRO A 110 -1.00 -21.73 -16.65
C PRO A 110 0.13 -22.41 -15.86
N GLU A 111 -0.24 -23.28 -14.91
CA GLU A 111 0.70 -23.92 -13.97
C GLU A 111 1.85 -24.66 -14.68
N GLU A 112 1.58 -25.28 -15.84
CA GLU A 112 2.60 -25.98 -16.61
C GLU A 112 3.71 -25.04 -17.13
N ASP A 113 3.34 -23.85 -17.60
CA ASP A 113 4.31 -22.89 -18.13
C ASP A 113 5.04 -22.16 -17.00
N GLN A 114 4.35 -21.90 -15.89
CA GLN A 114 4.97 -21.40 -14.67
C GLN A 114 6.02 -22.39 -14.14
N ALA A 115 5.71 -23.69 -14.12
CA ALA A 115 6.64 -24.73 -13.68
C ALA A 115 7.87 -24.83 -14.59
N LYS A 116 7.69 -24.79 -15.91
CA LYS A 116 8.82 -24.78 -16.87
C LYS A 116 9.71 -23.56 -16.66
N ARG A 117 9.12 -22.38 -16.45
CA ARG A 117 9.86 -21.14 -16.20
C ARG A 117 10.64 -21.21 -14.88
N LEU A 118 10.04 -21.75 -13.82
CA LEU A 118 10.70 -21.97 -12.55
C LEU A 118 11.89 -22.92 -12.69
N GLN A 119 11.73 -24.01 -13.43
CA GLN A 119 12.82 -24.95 -13.70
C GLN A 119 13.97 -24.27 -14.47
N ALA A 120 13.66 -23.51 -15.52
CA ALA A 120 14.68 -22.79 -16.29
C ALA A 120 15.44 -21.76 -15.43
N LEU A 121 14.74 -21.06 -14.52
CA LEU A 121 15.37 -20.13 -13.57
C LEU A 121 16.26 -20.83 -12.55
N ASP A 122 15.89 -22.04 -12.10
CA ASP A 122 16.69 -22.83 -11.16
C ASP A 122 17.98 -23.34 -11.83
N ASP A 123 17.87 -23.79 -13.08
CA ASP A 123 19.02 -24.17 -13.89
C ASP A 123 19.97 -22.97 -14.11
N GLU A 124 19.43 -21.79 -14.44
CA GLU A 124 20.21 -20.55 -14.59
C GLU A 124 20.89 -20.13 -13.27
N MET A 125 20.18 -20.22 -12.14
CA MET A 125 20.73 -19.94 -10.81
C MET A 125 21.87 -20.89 -10.46
N THR A 126 21.74 -22.16 -10.79
CA THR A 126 22.77 -23.18 -10.53
C THR A 126 24.04 -22.85 -11.30
N ILE A 127 23.91 -22.55 -12.60
CA ILE A 127 25.05 -22.17 -13.45
C ILE A 127 25.71 -20.89 -12.93
N ALA A 128 24.92 -19.85 -12.63
CA ALA A 128 25.44 -18.57 -12.13
C ALA A 128 26.16 -18.74 -10.77
N ASN A 129 25.66 -19.61 -9.89
CA ASN A 129 26.28 -19.90 -8.60
C ASN A 129 27.60 -20.68 -8.76
N ASP A 130 27.67 -21.62 -9.70
CA ASP A 130 28.90 -22.34 -10.01
C ASP A 130 29.97 -21.41 -10.58
N GLU A 131 29.59 -20.52 -11.50
CA GLU A 131 30.49 -19.48 -12.03
C GLU A 131 30.97 -18.53 -10.93
N TYR A 132 30.07 -18.13 -10.02
CA TYR A 132 30.41 -17.32 -8.86
C TYR A 132 31.43 -18.03 -7.95
N LEU A 133 31.22 -19.31 -7.63
CA LEU A 133 32.16 -20.11 -6.84
C LEU A 133 33.55 -20.18 -7.49
N GLN A 134 33.60 -20.41 -8.81
CA GLN A 134 34.86 -20.43 -9.56
C GLN A 134 35.55 -19.06 -9.56
N ALA A 135 34.81 -17.97 -9.70
CA ALA A 135 35.36 -16.61 -9.66
C ALA A 135 35.93 -16.29 -8.27
N VAL A 136 35.22 -16.67 -7.20
CA VAL A 136 35.68 -16.50 -5.82
C VAL A 136 36.93 -17.33 -5.55
N GLN A 137 36.98 -18.58 -6.02
CA GLN A 137 38.17 -19.42 -5.84
C GLN A 137 39.40 -18.81 -6.52
N ARG A 138 39.26 -18.40 -7.79
CA ARG A 138 40.34 -17.71 -8.52
C ARG A 138 40.81 -16.45 -7.80
N SER A 139 39.88 -15.67 -7.24
CA SER A 139 40.21 -14.47 -6.46
C SER A 139 41.00 -14.81 -5.19
N LYS A 140 40.61 -15.86 -4.46
CA LYS A 140 41.35 -16.34 -3.27
C LYS A 140 42.75 -16.83 -3.62
N ASP A 141 42.88 -17.60 -4.70
CA ASP A 141 44.17 -18.15 -5.15
C ASP A 141 45.12 -17.02 -5.57
N LEU A 142 44.61 -16.02 -6.31
CA LEU A 142 45.40 -14.85 -6.70
C LEU A 142 45.78 -13.99 -5.49
N HIS A 143 44.86 -13.82 -4.53
CA HIS A 143 45.14 -13.10 -3.29
C HIS A 143 46.24 -13.80 -2.47
N ALA A 144 46.21 -15.14 -2.39
CA ALA A 144 47.25 -15.92 -1.74
C ALA A 144 48.61 -15.71 -2.43
N GLN A 145 48.66 -15.79 -3.76
CA GLN A 145 49.89 -15.54 -4.52
C GLN A 145 50.45 -14.13 -4.30
N ILE A 146 49.61 -13.10 -4.31
CA ILE A 146 50.04 -11.72 -4.04
C ILE A 146 50.57 -11.60 -2.61
N THR A 147 49.89 -12.23 -1.63
CA THR A 147 50.31 -12.22 -0.24
C THR A 147 51.68 -12.89 -0.05
N ASP A 148 51.92 -14.01 -0.74
CA ASP A 148 53.20 -14.73 -0.69
C ASP A 148 54.34 -13.92 -1.33
N VAL A 149 54.09 -13.28 -2.48
CA VAL A 149 55.06 -12.36 -3.10
C VAL A 149 55.39 -11.19 -2.18
N LEU A 150 54.38 -10.57 -1.56
CA LEU A 150 54.60 -9.49 -0.60
C LEU A 150 55.42 -9.96 0.61
N ARG A 151 55.17 -11.17 1.12
CA ARG A 151 55.96 -11.75 2.21
C ARG A 151 57.42 -11.97 1.80
N LEU A 152 57.66 -12.55 0.62
CA LEU A 152 59.01 -12.78 0.10
C LEU A 152 59.78 -11.46 -0.08
N MET A 153 59.14 -10.44 -0.67
CA MET A 153 59.77 -9.12 -0.84
C MET A 153 60.14 -8.47 0.49
N LEU A 154 59.32 -8.65 1.53
CA LEU A 154 59.59 -8.16 2.89
C LEU A 154 60.73 -8.94 3.58
N GLU A 155 60.81 -10.27 3.40
CA GLU A 155 61.90 -11.09 3.94
C GLU A 155 63.25 -10.81 3.24
N GLU A 156 63.26 -10.61 1.92
CA GLU A 156 64.47 -10.22 1.17
C GLU A 156 65.00 -8.85 1.62
N THR A 157 64.12 -7.90 1.97
CA THR A 157 64.56 -6.60 2.49
C THR A 157 65.16 -6.69 3.90
N ASP A 158 64.68 -7.59 4.76
CA ASP A 158 65.23 -7.81 6.10
C ASP A 158 66.60 -8.50 6.08
N THR A 159 66.84 -9.43 5.15
CA THR A 159 68.14 -10.12 5.03
C THR A 159 69.26 -9.22 4.48
N GLY A 160 68.94 -8.22 3.65
CA GLY A 160 69.90 -7.23 3.15
C GLY A 160 70.37 -6.22 4.22
N LEU A 161 69.72 -6.16 5.39
CA LEU A 161 70.12 -5.32 6.52
C LEU A 161 70.95 -6.07 7.58
N ALA A 162 71.22 -7.37 7.38
CA ALA A 162 71.86 -8.25 8.34
C ALA A 162 73.27 -8.72 7.94
N GLU A 163 74.01 -7.95 7.13
CA GLU A 163 75.46 -8.16 7.00
C GLU A 163 76.20 -7.53 8.20
N PRO A 164 76.95 -8.30 9.02
CA PRO A 164 77.72 -7.75 10.12
C PRO A 164 79.00 -7.07 9.61
N ILE A 165 79.28 -5.90 10.19
CA ILE A 165 80.53 -5.12 10.07
C ILE A 165 81.73 -5.94 10.56
#